data_AF-A0A930VBZ7-F1
#
_entry.id   AF-A0A930VBZ7-F1
#
_cell.length_a   1.000
_cell.length_b   1.000
_cell.length_c   1.000
_cell.angle_alpha   90.00
_cell.angle_beta   90.00
_cell.angle_gamma   90.00
#
_symmetry.space_group_name_H-M   'P 1'
#
loop_
_entity.id
_entity.type
_entity.pdbx_description
1 polymer ?
#
loop_
_entity_poly.entity_id
_entity_poly.type
_entity_poly.pdbx_seq_one_letter_code
_entity_poly.pdbx_strand_id
1 'polypeptide(L)'
;MELTSRSAIRGVAPQRVVDVVQECLGTADDEARTQVLVAPELGGWTTLTWPAYFAPRDLDVCRVLSRELRAVVSAVTTTTDEGWSHHLFGCGTELDRFHSYPAGLAWDDGDVHALAQEWRGDFELVARVAGVDACAVRRHFCQATPAARDHPGRDRDGYLGLWAALGIRVPDASYAAVPVAPVWSAVTAG
;
A
#
# COMPACT_ATOMS: atom_id res chain seq x y z
N MET A 1 18.10 5.59 -2.72
CA MET A 1 16.76 5.71 -2.12
C MET A 1 16.08 4.36 -2.25
N GLU A 2 15.92 3.66 -1.14
CA GLU A 2 15.26 2.34 -1.10
C GLU A 2 13.76 2.58 -0.87
N LEU A 3 12.97 2.47 -1.93
CA LEU A 3 11.52 2.56 -1.82
C LEU A 3 10.98 1.21 -1.39
N THR A 4 10.10 1.20 -0.40
CA THR A 4 9.31 0.00 -0.10
C THR A 4 7.84 0.31 -0.31
N SER A 5 7.13 -0.62 -0.95
CA SER A 5 5.70 -0.52 -1.15
C SER A 5 5.01 -1.79 -0.67
N ARG A 6 3.90 -1.60 0.03
CA ARG A 6 3.06 -2.68 0.54
C ARG A 6 1.59 -2.34 0.34
N SER A 7 0.79 -3.36 0.07
CA SER A 7 -0.65 -3.21 -0.08
C SER A 7 -1.41 -4.24 0.75
N ALA A 8 -2.64 -3.93 1.10
CA ALA A 8 -3.54 -4.85 1.77
C ALA A 8 -4.92 -4.81 1.09
N ILE A 9 -5.49 -5.98 0.78
CA ILE A 9 -6.81 -6.12 0.16
C ILE A 9 -7.77 -6.77 1.14
N ARG A 10 -8.92 -6.13 1.36
CA ARG A 10 -9.90 -6.58 2.33
C ARG A 10 -10.82 -7.67 1.77
N GLY A 11 -10.97 -8.76 2.51
CA GLY A 11 -11.98 -9.80 2.29
C GLY A 11 -11.80 -10.60 1.00
N VAL A 12 -10.58 -10.63 0.45
CA VAL A 12 -10.27 -11.38 -0.77
C VAL A 12 -9.23 -12.43 -0.46
N ALA A 13 -9.53 -13.68 -0.84
CA ALA A 13 -8.62 -14.80 -0.65
C ALA A 13 -7.29 -14.57 -1.41
N PRO A 14 -6.14 -14.98 -0.82
CA PRO A 14 -4.82 -14.76 -1.42
C PRO A 14 -4.69 -15.25 -2.86
N GLN A 15 -5.24 -16.42 -3.19
CA GLN A 15 -5.17 -16.96 -4.55
C GLN A 15 -5.83 -16.03 -5.57
N ARG A 16 -6.98 -15.43 -5.24
CA ARG A 16 -7.68 -14.54 -6.15
C ARG A 16 -6.91 -13.24 -6.37
N VAL A 17 -6.18 -12.78 -5.36
CA VAL A 17 -5.25 -11.64 -5.48
C VAL A 17 -4.10 -12.00 -6.42
N VAL A 18 -3.49 -13.18 -6.24
CA VAL A 18 -2.40 -13.68 -7.11
C VAL A 18 -2.85 -13.71 -8.57
N ASP A 19 -4.02 -14.26 -8.87
CA ASP A 19 -4.52 -14.36 -10.25
C ASP A 19 -4.60 -12.98 -10.94
N VAL A 20 -5.15 -11.97 -10.26
CA VAL A 20 -5.27 -10.61 -10.82
C VAL A 20 -3.92 -9.90 -10.90
N VAL A 21 -3.03 -10.09 -9.93
CA VAL A 21 -1.67 -9.55 -9.98
C VAL A 21 -0.91 -10.11 -11.19
N GLN A 22 -1.02 -11.42 -11.45
CA GLN A 22 -0.40 -12.06 -12.62
C GLN A 22 -0.88 -11.47 -13.94
N GLU A 23 -2.19 -11.20 -14.04
CA GLU A 23 -2.81 -10.56 -15.20
C GLU A 23 -2.31 -9.11 -15.38
N CYS A 24 -2.31 -8.31 -14.29
CA CYS A 24 -1.88 -6.92 -14.32
C CYS A 24 -0.42 -6.75 -14.74
N LEU A 25 0.45 -7.67 -14.31
CA LEU A 25 1.87 -7.63 -14.63
C LEU A 25 2.16 -8.06 -16.07
N GLY A 26 1.24 -8.78 -16.73
CA GLY A 26 1.38 -9.18 -18.14
C GLY A 26 2.60 -10.08 -18.37
N THR A 27 2.85 -10.59 -19.58
CA THR A 27 3.99 -11.50 -19.89
C THR A 27 5.38 -10.84 -19.90
N ALA A 28 5.58 -9.70 -19.24
CA ALA A 28 6.87 -9.03 -19.20
C ALA A 28 7.93 -9.89 -18.47
N ASP A 29 9.20 -9.76 -18.90
CA ASP A 29 10.35 -10.62 -18.57
C ASP A 29 10.33 -11.24 -17.16
N ASP A 30 10.63 -12.55 -17.12
CA ASP A 30 10.49 -13.47 -15.98
C ASP A 30 11.17 -12.99 -14.68
N GLU A 31 12.19 -12.14 -14.73
CA GLU A 31 12.91 -11.68 -13.52
C GLU A 31 12.11 -10.72 -12.64
N ALA A 32 11.17 -9.93 -13.20
CA ALA A 32 10.39 -8.98 -12.42
C ALA A 32 9.21 -9.65 -11.66
N ARG A 33 8.64 -10.73 -12.22
CA ARG A 33 7.45 -11.38 -11.66
C ARG A 33 7.72 -12.12 -10.35
N THR A 34 8.97 -12.55 -10.13
CA THR A 34 9.37 -13.49 -9.07
C THR A 34 9.45 -12.91 -7.66
N GLN A 35 9.09 -11.64 -7.45
CA GLN A 35 9.39 -10.94 -6.19
C GLN A 35 8.20 -10.29 -5.49
N VAL A 36 6.98 -10.36 -6.04
CA VAL A 36 5.78 -9.95 -5.29
C VAL A 36 5.48 -11.02 -4.24
N LEU A 37 5.52 -10.64 -2.97
CA LEU A 37 5.22 -11.56 -1.87
C LEU A 37 3.76 -11.38 -1.47
N VAL A 38 2.93 -12.40 -1.68
CA VAL A 38 1.54 -12.43 -1.19
C VAL A 38 1.48 -13.26 0.07
N ALA A 39 0.96 -12.68 1.14
CA ALA A 39 0.84 -13.33 2.43
C ALA A 39 -0.59 -13.88 2.65
N PRO A 40 -0.76 -14.88 3.53
CA PRO A 40 -2.08 -15.38 3.87
C PRO A 40 -2.98 -14.29 4.48
N GLU A 41 -4.29 -14.52 4.39
CA GLU A 41 -5.27 -13.61 4.96
C GLU A 41 -5.16 -13.58 6.49
N LEU A 42 -4.89 -12.41 7.05
CA LEU A 42 -4.84 -12.17 8.49
C LEU A 42 -5.78 -11.02 8.85
N GLY A 43 -6.74 -11.28 9.73
CA GLY A 43 -7.69 -10.25 10.17
C GLY A 43 -8.61 -9.73 9.05
N GLY A 44 -8.88 -10.55 8.03
CA GLY A 44 -9.70 -10.13 6.89
C GLY A 44 -8.92 -9.41 5.78
N TRP A 45 -7.59 -9.42 5.83
CA TRP A 45 -6.73 -8.73 4.87
C TRP A 45 -5.69 -9.67 4.26
N THR A 46 -5.60 -9.65 2.93
CA THR A 46 -4.47 -10.24 2.18
C THR A 46 -3.44 -9.15 1.92
N THR A 47 -2.20 -9.32 2.36
CA THR A 47 -1.14 -8.32 2.17
C THR A 47 -0.19 -8.70 1.04
N LEU A 48 0.31 -7.69 0.32
CA LEU A 48 1.35 -7.80 -0.69
C LEU A 48 2.54 -6.95 -0.30
N THR A 49 3.73 -7.48 -0.55
CA THR A 49 4.97 -6.69 -0.60
C THR A 49 5.43 -6.61 -2.04
N TRP A 50 5.55 -5.38 -2.54
CA TRP A 50 6.03 -5.12 -3.89
C TRP A 50 7.55 -5.04 -3.91
N PRO A 51 8.21 -5.45 -5.01
CA PRO A 51 9.62 -5.22 -5.21
C PRO A 51 9.95 -3.72 -5.21
N ALA A 52 11.12 -3.33 -4.70
CA ALA A 52 11.48 -1.91 -4.56
C ALA A 52 11.44 -1.12 -5.88
N TYR A 53 11.83 -1.75 -7.00
CA TYR A 53 11.78 -1.12 -8.32
C TYR A 53 10.35 -0.91 -8.84
N PHE A 54 9.34 -1.51 -8.19
CA PHE A 54 7.95 -1.44 -8.60
C PHE A 54 7.24 -0.20 -8.07
N ALA A 55 7.75 0.46 -7.04
CA ALA A 55 7.35 1.83 -6.71
C ALA A 55 7.90 2.74 -7.83
N PRO A 56 7.06 3.40 -8.67
CA PRO A 56 5.71 3.96 -8.39
C PRO A 56 4.52 3.33 -9.15
N ARG A 57 4.71 2.19 -9.83
CA ARG A 57 3.66 1.48 -10.60
C ARG A 57 2.67 0.72 -9.72
N ASP A 58 3.03 0.50 -8.46
CA ASP A 58 2.22 -0.13 -7.42
C ASP A 58 0.84 0.51 -7.28
N LEU A 59 0.74 1.84 -7.33
CA LEU A 59 -0.55 2.54 -7.16
C LEU A 59 -1.52 2.27 -8.31
N ASP A 60 -1.04 2.19 -9.56
CA ASP A 60 -1.88 1.85 -10.70
C ASP A 60 -2.37 0.40 -10.60
N VAL A 61 -1.50 -0.52 -10.17
CA VAL A 61 -1.90 -1.91 -9.91
C VAL A 61 -2.89 -2.00 -8.75
N CYS A 62 -2.71 -1.23 -7.67
CA CYS A 62 -3.67 -1.18 -6.56
C CYS A 62 -5.05 -0.69 -7.01
N ARG A 63 -5.09 0.30 -7.92
CA ARG A 63 -6.33 0.77 -8.53
C ARG A 63 -7.00 -0.35 -9.34
N VAL A 64 -6.25 -1.08 -10.17
CA VAL A 64 -6.79 -2.21 -10.94
C VAL A 64 -7.28 -3.32 -10.01
N LEU A 65 -6.48 -3.72 -9.01
CA LEU A 65 -6.87 -4.72 -8.01
C LEU A 65 -8.17 -4.35 -7.32
N SER A 66 -8.31 -3.09 -6.89
CA SER A 66 -9.54 -2.60 -6.27
C SER A 66 -10.76 -2.73 -7.18
N ARG A 67 -10.59 -2.48 -8.49
CA ARG A 67 -11.65 -2.60 -9.49
C ARG A 67 -12.04 -4.06 -9.77
N GLU A 68 -11.07 -4.89 -10.14
CA GLU A 68 -11.31 -6.27 -10.58
C GLU A 68 -11.80 -7.16 -9.44
N LEU A 69 -11.27 -6.93 -8.23
CA LEU A 69 -11.68 -7.68 -7.03
C LEU A 69 -12.90 -7.09 -6.35
N ARG A 70 -13.38 -5.90 -6.79
CA ARG A 70 -14.43 -5.12 -6.12
C ARG A 70 -14.16 -4.97 -4.62
N ALA A 71 -12.91 -4.70 -4.29
CA ALA A 71 -12.39 -4.72 -2.93
C ALA A 71 -11.76 -3.39 -2.56
N VAL A 72 -11.67 -3.17 -1.25
CA VAL A 72 -10.89 -2.06 -0.68
C VAL A 72 -9.42 -2.44 -0.71
N VAL A 73 -8.58 -1.53 -1.18
CA VAL A 73 -7.12 -1.69 -1.18
C VAL A 73 -6.50 -0.55 -0.38
N SER A 74 -5.71 -0.89 0.64
CA SER A 74 -4.89 0.04 1.41
C SER A 74 -3.45 -0.12 0.96
N ALA A 75 -2.90 0.89 0.28
CA ALA A 75 -1.52 0.89 -0.21
C ALA A 75 -0.67 1.88 0.60
N VAL A 76 0.56 1.50 0.89
CA VAL A 76 1.56 2.34 1.56
C VAL A 76 2.85 2.30 0.79
N THR A 77 3.45 3.47 0.61
CA THR A 77 4.79 3.63 0.04
C THR A 77 5.66 4.38 1.04
N THR A 78 6.87 3.91 1.29
CA THR A 78 7.85 4.57 2.17
C THR A 78 9.05 5.03 1.35
N THR A 79 9.57 6.21 1.63
CA THR A 79 10.87 6.68 1.15
C THR A 79 11.92 6.51 2.27
N THR A 80 13.20 6.36 1.94
CA THR A 80 14.24 6.10 2.95
C THR A 80 14.35 7.18 4.01
N ASP A 81 13.96 8.42 3.69
CA ASP A 81 14.35 9.59 4.47
C ASP A 81 13.20 10.58 4.75
N GLU A 82 11.98 10.35 4.23
CA GLU A 82 10.96 11.41 4.12
C GLU A 82 9.52 10.98 4.47
N GLY A 83 9.37 9.96 5.33
CA GLY A 83 8.05 9.51 5.81
C GLY A 83 7.39 8.47 4.91
N TRP A 84 6.06 8.45 4.93
CA TRP A 84 5.25 7.46 4.22
C TRP A 84 3.99 8.10 3.64
N SER A 85 3.54 7.56 2.52
CA SER A 85 2.23 7.83 1.93
C SER A 85 1.29 6.68 2.18
N HIS A 86 0.00 6.99 2.30
CA HIS A 86 -1.07 6.00 2.31
C HIS A 86 -2.12 6.39 1.28
N HIS A 87 -2.56 5.40 0.52
CA HIS A 87 -3.62 5.53 -0.47
C HIS A 87 -4.69 4.48 -0.18
N LEU A 88 -5.94 4.91 -0.23
CA LEU A 88 -7.08 4.02 -0.11
C LEU A 88 -7.84 3.97 -1.42
N PHE A 89 -8.04 2.78 -1.96
CA PHE A 89 -8.82 2.57 -3.19
C PHE A 89 -10.08 1.75 -2.91
N GLY A 90 -11.16 2.07 -3.63
CA GLY A 90 -12.39 1.29 -3.65
C GLY A 90 -13.00 1.27 -5.06
N CYS A 91 -13.29 0.08 -5.58
CA CYS A 91 -13.82 -0.14 -6.93
C CYS A 91 -13.03 0.57 -8.05
N GLY A 92 -11.71 0.74 -7.87
CA GLY A 92 -10.84 1.42 -8.84
C GLY A 92 -10.82 2.95 -8.76
N THR A 93 -11.41 3.54 -7.71
CA THR A 93 -11.31 4.97 -7.41
C THR A 93 -10.42 5.17 -6.19
N GLU A 94 -9.56 6.19 -6.22
CA GLU A 94 -8.85 6.65 -5.02
C GLU A 94 -9.84 7.40 -4.12
N LEU A 95 -10.08 6.84 -2.93
CA LEU A 95 -11.01 7.37 -1.95
C LEU A 95 -10.34 8.35 -0.99
N ASP A 96 -9.07 8.08 -0.66
CA ASP A 96 -8.27 8.90 0.24
C ASP A 96 -6.79 8.81 -0.10
N ARG A 97 -6.06 9.87 0.26
CA ARG A 97 -4.60 9.89 0.27
C ARG A 97 -4.06 10.72 1.43
N PHE A 98 -2.99 10.23 2.02
CA PHE A 98 -2.29 10.86 3.12
C PHE A 98 -0.78 10.82 2.91
N HIS A 99 -0.07 11.86 3.31
CA HIS A 99 1.39 11.83 3.43
C HIS A 99 1.81 12.29 4.80
N SER A 100 2.65 11.51 5.47
CA SER A 100 3.08 11.78 6.84
C SER A 100 4.03 12.97 6.95
N TYR A 101 4.72 13.34 5.88
CA TYR A 101 5.60 14.51 5.82
C TYR A 101 5.52 15.22 4.46
N PRO A 102 4.48 16.04 4.20
CA PRO A 102 4.22 16.63 2.88
C PRO A 102 5.36 17.52 2.35
N ALA A 103 6.17 18.11 3.22
CA ALA A 103 7.32 18.90 2.81
C ALA A 103 8.41 18.06 2.11
N GLY A 104 8.48 16.75 2.35
CA GLY A 104 9.36 15.84 1.59
C GLY A 104 8.91 15.63 0.15
N LEU A 105 7.65 15.94 -0.17
CA LEU A 105 7.15 15.89 -1.55
C LEU A 105 7.51 17.15 -2.36
N ALA A 106 7.98 18.22 -1.70
CA ALA A 106 8.35 19.46 -2.38
C ALA A 106 9.77 19.33 -2.93
N TRP A 107 9.92 19.43 -4.26
CA TRP A 107 11.22 19.43 -4.92
C TRP A 107 11.91 20.82 -4.84
N ASP A 108 11.20 21.86 -4.38
CA ASP A 108 11.56 23.30 -4.41
C ASP A 108 10.90 24.08 -3.23
N ASP A 109 10.93 25.43 -3.24
CA ASP A 109 10.09 26.36 -2.43
C ASP A 109 8.57 26.21 -2.71
N GLY A 110 8.11 25.00 -3.04
CA GLY A 110 6.72 24.68 -3.27
C GLY A 110 5.87 25.05 -2.07
N ASP A 111 4.59 25.34 -2.31
CA ASP A 111 3.65 25.68 -1.25
C ASP A 111 3.39 24.44 -0.38
N VAL A 112 4.25 24.26 0.64
CA VAL A 112 4.16 23.18 1.63
C VAL A 112 2.80 23.21 2.33
N HIS A 113 2.17 24.38 2.46
CA HIS A 113 0.84 24.48 3.05
C HIS A 113 -0.23 23.89 2.11
N ALA A 114 -0.17 24.20 0.82
CA ALA A 114 -1.07 23.59 -0.17
C ALA A 114 -0.88 22.06 -0.23
N LEU A 115 0.38 21.58 -0.26
CA LEU A 115 0.68 20.15 -0.21
C LEU A 115 0.15 19.50 1.08
N ALA A 116 0.31 20.15 2.22
CA ALA A 116 -0.23 19.67 3.49
C ALA A 116 -1.76 19.52 3.45
N GLN A 117 -2.48 20.49 2.87
CA GLN A 117 -3.93 20.38 2.68
C GLN A 117 -4.32 19.29 1.70
N GLU A 118 -3.58 19.13 0.61
CA GLU A 118 -3.83 18.11 -0.41
C GLU A 118 -3.63 16.68 0.13
N TRP A 119 -2.64 16.49 1.00
CA TRP A 119 -2.20 15.20 1.54
C TRP A 119 -2.60 14.97 3.00
N ARG A 120 -3.60 15.71 3.49
CA ARG A 120 -4.04 15.64 4.90
C ARG A 120 -4.74 14.33 5.26
N GLY A 121 -5.31 13.65 4.27
CA GLY A 121 -6.15 12.47 4.42
C GLY A 121 -7.46 12.71 5.17
N ASP A 122 -8.37 11.74 5.08
CA ASP A 122 -9.64 11.68 5.82
C ASP A 122 -9.69 10.40 6.66
N PHE A 123 -9.25 10.51 7.93
CA PHE A 123 -9.22 9.38 8.85
C PHE A 123 -10.61 8.82 9.16
N GLU A 124 -11.67 9.63 9.07
CA GLU A 124 -13.05 9.18 9.34
C GLU A 124 -13.57 8.34 8.17
N LEU A 125 -13.27 8.75 6.94
CA LEU A 125 -13.53 7.96 5.75
C LEU A 125 -12.76 6.63 5.79
N VAL A 126 -11.46 6.68 6.08
CA VAL A 126 -10.62 5.48 6.15
C VAL A 126 -11.11 4.51 7.23
N ALA A 127 -11.43 5.01 8.43
CA ALA A 127 -11.96 4.19 9.51
C ALA A 127 -13.31 3.55 9.15
N ARG A 128 -14.21 4.32 8.52
CA ARG A 128 -15.52 3.84 8.05
C ARG A 128 -15.38 2.74 7.00
N VAL A 129 -14.49 2.93 6.02
CA VAL A 129 -14.23 1.95 4.96
C VAL A 129 -13.58 0.69 5.53
N ALA A 130 -12.72 0.81 6.53
CA ALA A 130 -12.11 -0.32 7.24
C ALA A 130 -13.03 -0.95 8.30
N GLY A 131 -14.14 -0.30 8.66
CA GLY A 131 -15.06 -0.77 9.70
C GLY A 131 -14.43 -0.80 11.10
N VAL A 132 -13.60 0.20 11.42
CA VAL A 132 -12.94 0.38 12.73
C VAL A 132 -13.32 1.71 13.36
N ASP A 133 -12.99 1.90 14.64
CA ASP A 133 -13.22 3.15 15.36
C ASP A 133 -12.31 4.27 14.81
N ALA A 134 -12.91 5.41 14.43
CA ALA A 134 -12.18 6.57 13.92
C ALA A 134 -11.16 7.13 14.94
N CYS A 135 -11.42 7.00 16.25
CA CYS A 135 -10.49 7.41 17.30
C CYS A 135 -9.18 6.61 17.25
N ALA A 136 -9.23 5.32 16.90
CA ALA A 136 -8.05 4.48 16.79
C ALA A 136 -7.17 4.90 15.59
N VAL A 137 -7.79 5.37 14.50
CA VAL A 137 -7.13 5.78 13.26
C VAL A 137 -6.60 7.22 13.35
N ARG A 138 -7.36 8.13 13.97
CA ARG A 138 -7.10 9.59 13.99
C ARG A 138 -5.67 9.96 14.33
N ARG A 139 -5.07 9.31 15.34
CA ARG A 139 -3.71 9.63 15.79
C ARG A 139 -2.63 9.39 14.72
N HIS A 140 -2.92 8.58 13.71
CA HIS A 140 -1.99 8.25 12.63
C HIS A 140 -2.07 9.23 11.45
N PHE A 141 -3.12 10.07 11.39
CA PHE A 141 -3.27 11.14 10.40
C PHE A 141 -2.68 12.44 10.95
N CYS A 142 -1.41 12.38 11.37
CA CYS A 142 -0.66 13.54 11.84
C CYS A 142 0.53 13.80 10.92
N GLN A 143 0.49 14.94 10.23
CA GLN A 143 1.59 15.36 9.35
C GLN A 143 2.72 15.97 10.18
N ALA A 144 3.94 15.51 9.95
CA ALA A 144 5.14 16.15 10.43
C ALA A 144 5.36 17.49 9.72
N THR A 145 5.94 18.44 10.45
CA THR A 145 6.38 19.72 9.91
C THR A 145 7.90 19.75 9.78
N PRO A 146 8.48 20.65 8.98
CA PRO A 146 9.93 20.81 8.89
C PRO A 146 10.64 21.03 10.24
N ALA A 147 9.95 21.66 11.20
CA ALA A 147 10.47 21.99 12.52
C ALA A 147 10.53 20.79 13.50
N ALA A 148 9.76 19.72 13.24
CA ALA A 148 9.60 18.61 14.17
C ALA A 148 10.44 17.40 13.73
N ARG A 149 11.76 17.43 14.03
CA ARG A 149 12.70 16.36 13.64
C ARG A 149 12.31 14.98 14.18
N ASP A 150 11.82 14.92 15.42
CA ASP A 150 11.45 13.66 16.09
C ASP A 150 9.94 13.35 15.98
N HIS A 151 9.25 13.92 14.99
CA HIS A 151 7.81 13.70 14.82
C HIS A 151 7.53 12.26 14.35
N PRO A 152 6.52 11.56 14.90
CA PRO A 152 6.12 10.22 14.43
C PRO A 152 5.78 10.16 12.93
N GLY A 153 5.36 11.27 12.35
CA GLY A 153 5.14 11.40 10.89
C GLY A 153 6.42 11.38 10.04
N ARG A 154 7.62 11.49 10.64
CA ARG A 154 8.91 11.27 9.96
C ARG A 154 9.44 9.85 10.13
N ASP A 155 8.85 9.07 11.03
CA ASP A 155 9.15 7.66 11.15
C ASP A 155 8.62 6.94 9.90
N ARG A 156 9.54 6.41 9.09
CA ARG A 156 9.19 5.62 7.89
C ARG A 156 8.30 4.43 8.22
N ASP A 157 8.43 3.88 9.43
CA ASP A 157 7.69 2.71 9.91
C ASP A 157 6.42 3.14 10.66
N GLY A 158 6.11 4.44 10.73
CA GLY A 158 4.92 4.99 11.38
C GLY A 158 3.59 4.48 10.81
N TYR A 159 3.57 4.06 9.54
CA TYR A 159 2.40 3.43 8.91
C TYR A 159 2.02 2.09 9.57
N LEU A 160 2.96 1.39 10.22
CA LEU A 160 2.66 0.13 10.89
C LEU A 160 1.63 0.33 12.01
N GLY A 161 1.68 1.48 12.68
CA GLY A 161 0.66 1.88 13.65
C GLY A 161 -0.71 2.08 13.02
N LEU A 162 -0.77 2.74 11.86
CA LEU A 162 -2.00 2.90 11.08
C LEU A 162 -2.56 1.52 10.69
N TRP A 163 -1.76 0.68 10.06
CA TRP A 163 -2.17 -0.65 9.61
C TRP A 163 -2.68 -1.51 10.76
N ALA A 164 -1.99 -1.50 11.91
CA ALA A 164 -2.47 -2.17 13.11
C ALA A 164 -3.84 -1.64 13.57
N ALA A 165 -4.07 -0.32 13.52
CA ALA A 165 -5.37 0.28 13.84
C ALA A 165 -6.48 -0.09 12.84
N LEU A 166 -6.14 -0.36 11.58
CA LEU A 166 -7.06 -0.89 10.56
C LEU A 166 -7.27 -2.41 10.66
N GLY A 167 -6.58 -3.08 11.58
CA GLY A 167 -6.60 -4.55 11.71
C GLY A 167 -5.75 -5.29 10.67
N ILE A 168 -4.93 -4.58 9.90
CA ILE A 168 -4.00 -5.15 8.93
C ILE A 168 -2.75 -5.61 9.69
N ARG A 169 -2.41 -6.90 9.54
CA ARG A 169 -1.18 -7.46 10.10
C ARG A 169 -0.13 -7.58 9.00
N VAL A 170 1.02 -6.96 9.24
CA VAL A 170 2.19 -7.19 8.40
C VAL A 170 2.77 -8.56 8.77
N PRO A 171 2.94 -9.48 7.81
CA PRO A 171 3.60 -10.75 8.06
C PRO A 171 5.07 -10.51 8.39
N ASP A 172 5.59 -11.21 9.40
CA ASP A 172 7.03 -11.28 9.65
C ASP A 172 7.76 -11.85 8.42
N ALA A 173 9.05 -11.56 8.27
CA ALA A 173 9.86 -12.04 7.14
C ALA A 173 9.91 -13.59 7.00
N SER A 174 9.40 -14.33 7.99
CA SER A 174 9.34 -15.79 8.03
C SER A 174 8.11 -16.41 7.37
N TYR A 175 7.12 -15.63 6.91
CA TYR A 175 5.95 -16.21 6.24
C TYR A 175 6.30 -16.70 4.84
N ALA A 176 5.76 -17.87 4.48
CA ALA A 176 5.91 -18.46 3.16
C ALA A 176 5.33 -17.49 2.12
N ALA A 177 6.22 -16.70 1.50
CA ALA A 177 5.90 -16.03 0.27
C ALA A 177 5.49 -17.12 -0.72
N VAL A 178 4.28 -17.02 -1.26
CA VAL A 178 3.99 -17.68 -2.51
C VAL A 178 4.63 -16.77 -3.55
N PRO A 179 5.83 -17.10 -4.10
CA PRO A 179 6.28 -16.39 -5.27
C PRO A 179 5.19 -16.53 -6.30
N VAL A 180 4.82 -15.41 -6.91
CA VAL A 180 3.90 -15.41 -8.05
C VAL A 180 4.65 -16.08 -9.21
N ALA A 181 4.65 -17.42 -9.21
CA ALA A 181 5.32 -18.21 -10.23
C ALA A 181 4.58 -18.08 -11.56
N PRO A 182 5.28 -18.07 -12.70
CA PRO A 182 4.61 -18.10 -14.00
C PRO A 182 3.80 -19.38 -14.12
N VAL A 183 2.49 -19.25 -14.40
CA VAL A 183 1.66 -20.38 -14.82
C VAL A 183 2.11 -20.77 -16.22
N TRP A 184 3.04 -21.73 -16.30
CA TRP A 184 3.29 -22.44 -17.54
C TRP A 184 2.10 -23.35 -17.80
N SER A 185 1.14 -22.87 -18.60
CA SER A 185 0.24 -23.76 -19.31
C SER A 185 1.10 -24.55 -20.29
N ALA A 186 1.50 -25.75 -19.90
CA ALA A 186 1.96 -26.75 -20.84
C ALA A 186 0.78 -27.04 -21.79
N VAL A 187 0.74 -26.32 -22.91
CA VAL A 187 0.07 -26.80 -24.11
C VAL A 187 0.89 -28.00 -24.55
N THR A 188 0.53 -29.17 -24.05
CA THR A 188 0.91 -30.43 -24.68
C THR A 188 0.34 -30.40 -26.08
N ALA A 189 1.22 -30.20 -27.06
CA ALA A 189 0.93 -30.55 -28.45
C ALA A 189 0.64 -32.05 -28.48
N GLY A 190 -0.61 -32.39 -28.76
CA GLY A 190 -1.09 -33.69 -29.20
C GLY A 190 -1.85 -33.50 -30.49
#